data_AF-A0A800AF57-F1
#
_entry.id   AF-A0A800AF57-F1
#
_cell.length_a   1.000
_cell.length_b   1.000
_cell.length_c   1.000
_cell.angle_alpha   90.00
_cell.angle_beta   90.00
_cell.angle_gamma   90.00
#
_symmetry.space_group_name_H-M   'P 1'
#
loop_
_entity.id
_entity.type
_entity.pdbx_description
1 polymer ?
#
loop_
_entity_poly.entity_id
_entity_poly.type
_entity_poly.pdbx_seq_one_letter_code
_entity_poly.pdbx_strand_id
1 'polypeptide(L)'
;MVGGFDTLRTQPKDLNSPKSSEASQESGLSVDGLLILPIPNTDGEIEILKARGIPVVLINRYVERHAFDCVYSDNQFGGYELTKHPLDLGHKRIAYIDHCYTSSAARDRFSGFRKTMDEGRLFHESPDESGFPLRSNLRFVADYRSQCAKNLE
;
A
#
# COMPACT_ATOMS: atom_id res chain seq x y z
N MET A 1 22.58 19.27 21.09
CA MET A 1 21.21 19.13 21.60
C MET A 1 20.46 18.35 20.53
N VAL A 2 20.15 17.07 20.76
CA VAL A 2 19.30 16.32 19.81
C VAL A 2 17.88 16.76 20.10
N GLY A 3 17.23 17.44 19.15
CA GLY A 3 15.84 17.89 19.32
C GLY A 3 14.93 16.68 19.54
N GLY A 4 14.09 16.73 20.58
CA GLY A 4 13.01 15.77 20.78
C GLY A 4 11.80 16.15 19.94
N PHE A 5 10.99 15.17 19.58
CA PHE A 5 9.70 15.37 18.92
C PHE A 5 8.61 14.76 19.79
N ASP A 6 7.52 15.49 19.97
CA ASP A 6 6.28 14.92 20.49
C ASP A 6 5.49 14.30 19.34
N THR A 7 5.00 13.07 19.54
CA THR A 7 4.28 12.34 18.49
C THR A 7 2.79 12.32 18.78
N LEU A 8 1.98 12.81 17.84
CA LEU A 8 0.54 12.61 17.81
C LEU A 8 0.18 11.51 16.80
N ARG A 9 -0.66 10.56 17.19
CA ARG A 9 -1.09 9.46 16.31
C ARG A 9 -2.59 9.53 16.04
N THR A 10 -2.96 9.49 14.76
CA THR A 10 -4.33 9.39 14.29
C THR A 10 -4.59 8.03 13.61
N GLN A 11 -5.84 7.61 13.53
CA GLN A 11 -6.29 6.41 12.81
C GLN A 11 -7.08 6.79 11.54
N PRO A 12 -7.16 5.92 10.52
CA PRO A 12 -7.92 6.20 9.30
C PRO A 12 -9.41 6.49 9.51
N LYS A 13 -10.02 5.91 10.55
CA LYS A 13 -11.41 6.23 10.95
C LYS A 13 -11.58 7.69 11.38
N ASP A 14 -10.49 8.31 11.84
CA ASP A 14 -10.45 9.73 12.19
C ASP A 14 -10.36 10.59 10.91
N LEU A 15 -10.08 9.99 9.74
CA LEU A 15 -10.07 10.68 8.44
C LEU A 15 -11.43 10.67 7.71
N ASN A 16 -12.24 9.62 7.89
CA ASN A 16 -13.54 9.45 7.20
C ASN A 16 -14.74 10.08 7.91
N SER A 17 -14.54 10.64 9.11
CA SER A 17 -15.48 11.64 9.58
C SER A 17 -15.24 12.94 8.80
N PRO A 18 -16.23 13.86 8.69
CA PRO A 18 -16.00 15.22 8.15
C PRO A 18 -14.83 15.98 8.83
N LYS A 19 -14.25 15.37 9.86
CA LYS A 19 -13.15 15.81 10.69
C LYS A 19 -11.75 15.38 10.23
N SER A 20 -11.46 14.85 9.03
CA SER A 20 -10.04 14.60 8.62
C SER A 20 -9.22 15.88 8.58
N SER A 21 -9.80 16.92 7.98
CA SER A 21 -9.21 18.25 7.93
C SER A 21 -9.41 19.01 9.26
N GLU A 22 -10.32 18.49 10.10
CA GLU A 22 -10.58 18.97 11.45
C GLU A 22 -9.86 18.13 12.52
N ALA A 23 -9.12 17.05 12.26
CA ALA A 23 -8.50 16.24 13.33
C ALA A 23 -7.32 17.01 13.95
N SER A 24 -6.69 17.86 13.15
CA SER A 24 -5.76 18.90 13.59
C SER A 24 -6.45 20.13 14.23
N GLN A 25 -7.77 20.33 14.02
CA GLN A 25 -8.53 21.46 14.59
C GLN A 25 -9.35 21.10 15.84
N GLU A 26 -10.02 19.94 15.87
CA GLU A 26 -10.83 19.38 16.96
C GLU A 26 -10.00 18.91 18.16
N SER A 27 -8.74 18.56 17.94
CA SER A 27 -7.81 18.29 19.04
C SER A 27 -7.18 19.57 19.61
N GLY A 28 -7.37 20.72 18.96
CA GLY A 28 -6.70 21.98 19.33
C GLY A 28 -5.17 21.93 19.24
N LEU A 29 -4.61 20.90 18.61
CA LEU A 29 -3.17 20.63 18.59
C LEU A 29 -2.57 20.96 17.22
N SER A 30 -1.80 22.05 17.17
CA SER A 30 -0.92 22.37 16.06
C SER A 30 0.24 21.37 16.00
N VAL A 31 0.44 20.72 14.85
CA VAL A 31 1.62 19.88 14.58
C VAL A 31 2.55 20.57 13.61
N ASP A 32 3.86 20.37 13.78
CA ASP A 32 4.88 20.96 12.90
C ASP A 32 5.06 20.20 11.58
N GLY A 33 4.53 18.97 11.49
CA GLY A 33 4.60 18.14 10.30
C GLY A 33 3.86 16.82 10.44
N LEU A 34 3.71 16.11 9.32
CA LEU A 34 2.96 14.85 9.24
C LEU A 34 3.82 13.72 8.67
N LEU A 35 3.77 12.57 9.34
CA LEU A 35 4.22 11.29 8.81
C LEU A 35 3.00 10.48 8.40
N ILE A 36 2.86 10.21 7.10
CA ILE A 36 1.68 9.51 6.57
C ILE A 36 2.07 8.09 6.18
N LEU A 37 1.49 7.12 6.89
CA LEU A 37 1.61 5.70 6.61
C LEU A 37 0.74 5.30 5.41
N PRO A 38 0.90 4.08 4.84
CA PRO A 38 0.06 3.61 3.76
C PRO A 38 -1.39 3.46 4.19
N ILE A 39 -2.24 4.33 3.64
CA ILE A 39 -3.69 4.29 3.78
C ILE A 39 -4.26 4.20 2.35
N PRO A 40 -5.03 3.15 2.01
CA PRO A 40 -5.67 3.02 0.71
C PRO A 40 -6.45 4.28 0.31
N ASN A 41 -6.42 4.65 -0.97
CA ASN A 41 -7.29 5.69 -1.56
C ASN A 41 -7.22 7.08 -0.88
N THR A 42 -6.04 7.50 -0.39
CA THR A 42 -5.86 8.79 0.30
C THR A 42 -5.00 9.81 -0.45
N ASP A 43 -4.74 9.59 -1.74
CA ASP A 43 -3.84 10.45 -2.52
C ASP A 43 -4.36 11.90 -2.58
N GLY A 44 -5.67 12.10 -2.70
CA GLY A 44 -6.29 13.42 -2.75
C GLY A 44 -6.24 14.18 -1.42
N GLU A 45 -6.45 13.50 -0.29
CA GLU A 45 -6.35 14.09 1.05
C GLU A 45 -4.92 14.54 1.34
N ILE A 46 -3.93 13.74 0.92
CA ILE A 46 -2.50 14.06 1.03
C ILE A 46 -2.15 15.30 0.20
N GLU A 47 -2.71 15.43 -1.01
CA GLU A 47 -2.55 16.61 -1.86
C GLU A 47 -3.13 17.88 -1.20
N ILE A 48 -4.30 17.78 -0.57
CA ILE A 48 -4.92 18.90 0.18
C ILE A 48 -4.03 19.34 1.34
N LEU A 49 -3.46 18.41 2.11
CA LEU A 49 -2.57 18.71 3.24
C LEU A 49 -1.31 19.46 2.77
N LYS A 50 -0.75 19.06 1.62
CA LYS A 50 0.39 19.75 1.01
C LYS A 50 0.02 21.16 0.56
N ALA A 51 -1.15 21.34 -0.06
CA ALA A 51 -1.62 22.65 -0.50
C ALA A 51 -1.82 23.64 0.66
N ARG A 52 -2.05 23.14 1.88
CA ARG A 52 -2.14 23.95 3.12
C ARG A 52 -0.78 24.34 3.72
N GLY A 53 0.33 23.90 3.12
CA GLY A 53 1.68 24.26 3.57
C GLY A 53 2.21 23.46 4.76
N ILE A 54 1.53 22.37 5.13
CA ILE A 54 2.01 21.47 6.19
C ILE A 54 3.12 20.57 5.60
N PRO A 55 4.31 20.47 6.22
CA PRO A 55 5.33 19.52 5.79
C PRO A 55 4.83 18.07 5.92
N VAL A 56 4.93 17.30 4.85
CA VAL A 56 4.47 15.90 4.80
C VAL A 56 5.57 14.99 4.30
N VAL A 57 5.84 13.93 5.04
CA VAL A 57 6.69 12.81 4.58
C VAL A 57 5.84 11.54 4.50
N LEU A 58 5.89 10.87 3.36
CA LEU A 58 5.20 9.60 3.13
C LEU A 58 6.08 8.42 3.52
N ILE A 59 5.51 7.44 4.21
CA ILE A 59 6.22 6.25 4.65
C ILE A 59 5.68 5.02 3.92
N ASN A 60 6.57 4.21 3.36
CA ASN A 60 6.29 2.97 2.63
C ASN A 60 5.29 3.14 1.46
N ARG A 61 5.19 4.36 0.91
CA ARG A 61 4.42 4.67 -0.31
C ARG A 61 4.94 5.93 -0.98
N TYR A 62 4.47 6.13 -2.20
CA TYR A 62 4.59 7.38 -2.96
C TYR A 62 3.25 7.71 -3.63
N VAL A 63 3.11 8.97 -4.07
CA VAL A 63 2.00 9.46 -4.89
C VAL A 63 2.58 9.89 -6.24
N GLU A 64 2.04 9.39 -7.34
CA GLU A 64 2.62 9.57 -8.68
C GLU A 64 2.50 11.00 -9.22
N ARG A 65 1.43 11.72 -8.84
CA ARG A 65 1.09 13.03 -9.43
C ARG A 65 1.88 14.21 -8.85
N HIS A 66 2.44 14.06 -7.65
CA HIS A 66 3.11 15.16 -6.95
C HIS A 66 4.37 14.67 -6.22
N ALA A 67 5.41 15.50 -6.23
CA ALA A 67 6.63 15.23 -5.48
C ALA A 67 6.39 15.39 -3.97
N PHE A 68 6.39 14.28 -3.23
CA PHE A 68 6.44 14.28 -1.77
C PHE A 68 7.78 13.72 -1.32
N ASP A 69 8.28 14.21 -0.19
CA ASP A 69 9.36 13.50 0.50
C ASP A 69 8.81 12.14 0.93
N CYS A 70 9.54 11.07 0.62
CA CYS A 70 9.09 9.73 0.93
C CYS A 70 10.24 8.82 1.32
N VAL A 71 9.96 7.93 2.27
CA VAL A 71 10.87 6.87 2.69
C VAL A 71 10.15 5.56 2.47
N TYR A 72 10.63 4.77 1.52
CA TYR A 72 10.02 3.49 1.16
C TYR A 72 11.10 2.49 0.76
N SER A 73 10.79 1.20 0.92
CA SER A 73 11.65 0.13 0.42
C SER A 73 11.50 -0.03 -1.08
N ASP A 74 12.51 -0.59 -1.75
CA ASP A 74 12.38 -1.07 -3.13
C ASP A 74 11.46 -2.30 -3.15
N ASN A 75 10.16 -2.03 -3.15
CA ASN A 75 9.10 -3.01 -3.11
C ASN A 75 9.06 -3.84 -4.41
N GLN A 76 9.53 -3.27 -5.53
CA GLN A 76 9.59 -3.98 -6.81
C GLN A 76 10.70 -5.02 -6.79
N PHE A 77 11.91 -4.64 -6.35
CA PHE A 77 13.00 -5.58 -6.18
C PHE A 77 12.69 -6.63 -5.10
N GLY A 78 12.05 -6.23 -4.00
CA GLY A 78 11.58 -7.16 -2.98
C GLY A 78 10.59 -8.20 -3.52
N GLY A 79 9.62 -7.79 -4.35
CA GLY A 79 8.70 -8.70 -5.02
C GLY A 79 9.40 -9.65 -6.00
N TYR A 80 10.45 -9.16 -6.68
CA TYR A 80 11.28 -9.96 -7.56
C TYR A 80 12.03 -11.07 -6.80
N GLU A 81 12.84 -10.70 -5.81
CA GLU A 81 13.67 -11.63 -5.05
C GLU A 81 12.83 -12.69 -4.32
N LEU A 82 11.71 -12.28 -3.72
CA LEU A 82 10.80 -13.19 -3.02
C LEU A 82 10.18 -14.23 -3.95
N THR A 83 9.91 -13.86 -5.20
CA THR A 83 9.33 -14.77 -6.21
C THR A 83 10.40 -15.64 -6.83
N LYS A 84 11.59 -15.08 -7.05
CA LYS A 84 12.73 -15.77 -7.67
C LYS A 84 13.24 -16.90 -6.80
N HIS A 85 13.34 -16.68 -5.49
CA HIS A 85 13.87 -17.67 -4.57
C HIS A 85 13.19 -19.06 -4.67
N PRO A 86 11.85 -19.20 -4.57
CA PRO A 86 11.19 -20.49 -4.77
C PRO A 86 11.29 -21.00 -6.22
N LEU A 87 11.35 -20.14 -7.24
CA LEU A 87 11.58 -20.58 -8.62
C LEU A 87 12.97 -21.23 -8.79
N ASP A 88 14.00 -20.64 -8.19
CA ASP A 88 15.38 -21.17 -8.19
C ASP A 88 15.47 -22.51 -7.45
N LEU A 89 14.59 -22.75 -6.47
CA LEU A 89 14.41 -24.05 -5.80
C LEU A 89 13.58 -25.05 -6.63
N GLY A 90 13.09 -24.66 -7.80
CA GLY A 90 12.34 -25.53 -8.72
C GLY A 90 10.82 -25.51 -8.56
N HIS A 91 10.27 -24.66 -7.69
CA HIS A 91 8.82 -24.44 -7.63
C HIS A 91 8.35 -23.77 -8.93
N LYS A 92 7.21 -24.20 -9.46
CA LYS A 92 6.65 -23.65 -10.72
C LYS A 92 5.26 -23.07 -10.59
N ARG A 93 4.62 -23.26 -9.44
CA ARG A 93 3.25 -22.84 -9.17
C ARG A 93 3.24 -21.94 -7.96
N ILE A 94 3.14 -20.63 -8.18
CA ILE A 94 3.26 -19.60 -7.15
C ILE A 94 2.02 -18.70 -7.23
N ALA A 95 1.37 -18.48 -6.10
CA ALA A 95 0.29 -17.51 -5.98
C ALA A 95 0.80 -16.23 -5.33
N TYR A 96 0.32 -15.09 -5.84
CA TYR A 96 0.43 -13.81 -5.17
C TYR A 96 -0.92 -13.45 -4.53
N ILE A 97 -0.92 -13.27 -3.22
CA ILE A 97 -2.11 -12.90 -2.45
C ILE A 97 -1.88 -11.50 -1.89
N ASP A 98 -2.82 -10.60 -2.14
CA ASP A 98 -2.78 -9.25 -1.60
C ASP A 98 -4.20 -8.78 -1.24
N HIS A 99 -4.24 -7.92 -0.24
CA HIS A 99 -5.44 -7.38 0.38
C HIS A 99 -5.85 -6.04 -0.23
N CYS A 100 -4.91 -5.24 -0.77
CA CYS A 100 -5.24 -3.90 -1.26
C CYS A 100 -4.22 -3.38 -2.30
N TYR A 101 -4.63 -3.39 -3.58
CA TYR A 101 -3.78 -2.98 -4.71
C TYR A 101 -3.66 -1.46 -4.90
N THR A 102 -4.21 -0.65 -3.99
CA THR A 102 -4.32 0.81 -4.19
C THR A 102 -3.08 1.57 -3.72
N SER A 103 -2.24 1.00 -2.86
CA SER A 103 -0.98 1.60 -2.44
C SER A 103 0.14 1.34 -3.46
N SER A 104 1.09 2.27 -3.59
CA SER A 104 2.22 2.08 -4.50
C SER A 104 3.08 0.87 -4.13
N ALA A 105 3.30 0.61 -2.83
CA ALA A 105 4.02 -0.57 -2.37
C ALA A 105 3.37 -1.90 -2.82
N ALA A 106 2.04 -1.98 -2.78
CA ALA A 106 1.30 -3.14 -3.26
C ALA A 106 1.48 -3.34 -4.78
N ARG A 107 1.36 -2.24 -5.54
CA ARG A 107 1.59 -2.26 -7.00
C ARG A 107 3.01 -2.70 -7.36
N ASP A 108 4.00 -2.17 -6.64
CA ASP A 108 5.42 -2.47 -6.87
C ASP A 108 5.75 -3.93 -6.55
N ARG A 109 5.30 -4.46 -5.41
CA ARG A 109 5.49 -5.88 -5.04
C ARG A 109 4.91 -6.81 -6.09
N PHE A 110 3.69 -6.52 -6.53
CA PHE A 110 3.06 -7.30 -7.58
C PHE A 110 3.80 -7.16 -8.92
N SER A 111 4.30 -5.97 -9.26
CA SER A 111 5.12 -5.75 -10.45
C SER A 111 6.37 -6.62 -10.43
N GLY A 112 7.06 -6.71 -9.28
CA GLY A 112 8.21 -7.59 -9.08
C GLY A 112 7.86 -9.07 -9.25
N PHE A 113 6.76 -9.51 -8.62
CA PHE A 113 6.24 -10.87 -8.78
C PHE A 113 5.94 -11.20 -10.24
N ARG A 114 5.14 -10.36 -10.92
CA ARG A 114 4.73 -10.56 -12.31
C ARG A 114 5.94 -10.65 -13.23
N LYS A 115 6.88 -9.70 -13.12
CA LYS A 115 8.12 -9.71 -13.90
C LYS A 115 8.87 -11.03 -13.77
N THR A 116 9.02 -11.53 -12.54
CA THR A 116 9.74 -12.78 -12.28
C THR A 116 9.01 -14.00 -12.85
N MET A 117 7.69 -14.05 -12.72
CA MET A 117 6.87 -15.12 -13.29
C MET A 117 6.89 -15.09 -14.83
N ASP A 118 6.92 -13.90 -15.44
CA ASP A 118 7.06 -13.71 -16.89
C ASP A 118 8.43 -14.18 -17.39
N GLU A 119 9.51 -13.88 -16.68
CA GLU A 119 10.87 -14.38 -16.97
C GLU A 119 10.91 -15.92 -16.98
N GLY A 120 10.20 -16.55 -16.04
CA GLY A 120 10.03 -18.01 -16.01
C GLY A 120 9.05 -18.58 -17.03
N ARG A 121 8.30 -17.72 -17.75
CA ARG A 121 7.15 -18.09 -18.61
C ARG A 121 6.08 -18.89 -17.86
N LEU A 122 5.90 -18.56 -16.59
CA LEU A 122 4.98 -19.23 -15.68
C LEU A 122 3.77 -18.37 -15.31
N PHE A 123 3.73 -17.10 -15.73
CA PHE A 123 2.60 -16.23 -15.43
C PHE A 123 1.37 -16.60 -16.28
N HIS A 124 0.22 -16.69 -15.61
CA HIS A 124 -1.09 -16.80 -16.23
C HIS A 124 -2.07 -16.01 -15.36
N GLU A 125 -2.95 -15.23 -15.99
CA GLU A 125 -4.05 -14.60 -15.27
C GLU A 125 -5.22 -15.60 -15.23
N SER A 126 -5.55 -16.11 -14.04
CA SER A 126 -6.81 -16.83 -13.84
C SER A 126 -7.93 -15.80 -13.71
N PRO A 127 -9.03 -15.90 -14.47
CA PRO A 127 -10.24 -15.13 -14.17
C PRO A 127 -10.74 -15.56 -12.78
N ASP A 128 -11.00 -14.60 -11.89
CA ASP A 128 -11.65 -14.85 -10.61
C ASP A 128 -13.14 -14.51 -10.75
N GLU A 129 -14.03 -15.45 -10.39
CA GLU A 129 -15.47 -15.20 -10.31
C GLU A 129 -15.87 -14.54 -8.96
N SER A 130 -14.91 -13.99 -8.20
CA SER A 130 -15.12 -13.54 -6.82
C SER A 130 -14.96 -12.05 -6.56
N GLY A 131 -14.64 -11.23 -7.57
CA GLY A 131 -14.56 -9.77 -7.44
C GLY A 131 -13.31 -9.27 -6.72
N PHE A 132 -12.29 -10.11 -6.51
CA PHE A 132 -10.99 -9.74 -5.97
C PHE A 132 -9.89 -10.35 -6.85
N PRO A 133 -9.06 -9.57 -7.56
CA PRO A 133 -8.16 -10.13 -8.56
C PRO A 133 -7.06 -10.99 -7.92
N LEU A 134 -7.31 -12.29 -7.82
CA LEU A 134 -6.31 -13.30 -7.53
C LEU A 134 -5.44 -13.47 -8.77
N ARG A 135 -4.14 -13.21 -8.65
CA ARG A 135 -3.19 -13.32 -9.76
C ARG A 135 -2.27 -14.50 -9.50
N SER A 136 -2.52 -15.60 -10.20
CA SER A 136 -1.80 -16.86 -9.98
C SER A 136 -1.83 -17.75 -11.21
N ASN A 137 -0.81 -18.61 -11.34
CA ASN A 137 -0.82 -19.72 -12.29
C ASN A 137 -1.30 -21.05 -11.66
N LEU A 138 -1.87 -20.97 -10.45
CA LEU A 138 -2.50 -22.08 -9.75
C LEU A 138 -3.97 -22.14 -10.18
N ARG A 139 -4.41 -23.31 -10.68
CA ARG A 139 -5.84 -23.61 -10.82
C ARG A 139 -6.43 -23.71 -9.41
N PHE A 140 -7.11 -22.65 -8.97
CA PHE A 140 -7.88 -22.53 -7.73
C PHE A 140 -7.08 -22.67 -6.42
N VAL A 141 -6.93 -21.55 -5.70
CA VAL A 141 -6.90 -21.55 -4.23
C VAL A 141 -8.22 -20.93 -3.78
N ALA A 142 -9.20 -21.80 -3.56
CA ALA A 142 -10.44 -21.46 -2.88
C ALA A 142 -10.13 -20.97 -1.44
N ASP A 143 -11.01 -20.11 -0.92
CA ASP A 143 -11.10 -19.63 0.46
C ASP A 143 -10.13 -18.53 0.95
N TYR A 144 -10.14 -17.38 0.27
CA TYR A 144 -9.83 -16.09 0.91
C TYR A 144 -11.09 -15.22 1.09
N ARG A 145 -12.21 -15.85 1.50
CA ARG A 145 -13.56 -15.27 1.37
C ARG A 145 -14.04 -14.40 2.53
N SER A 146 -13.23 -14.09 3.54
CA SER A 146 -13.81 -13.54 4.77
C SER A 146 -12.88 -12.63 5.57
N GLN A 147 -12.53 -11.46 5.03
CA GLN A 147 -12.10 -10.34 5.91
C GLN A 147 -12.15 -8.92 5.33
N CYS A 148 -12.20 -8.70 4.02
CA CYS A 148 -12.09 -7.33 3.49
C CYS A 148 -13.43 -6.57 3.35
N ALA A 149 -14.57 -7.25 3.24
CA ALA A 149 -15.87 -6.59 3.04
C ALA A 149 -16.51 -6.01 4.32
N LYS A 150 -15.91 -6.19 5.51
CA LYS A 150 -16.50 -5.76 6.78
C LYS A 150 -16.00 -4.41 7.33
N ASN A 151 -15.09 -3.73 6.63
CA ASN A 151 -14.50 -2.47 7.11
C ASN A 151 -14.69 -1.28 6.14
N LEU A 152 -15.75 -1.30 5.33
CA LEU A 152 -16.16 -0.19 4.45
C LEU A 152 -17.57 0.34 4.75
N GLU A 153 -18.12 0.05 5.94
CA GLU A 153 -19.30 0.73 6.48
C GLU A 153 -18.91 1.70 7.60
#